data_AF-A0A1F3YP56-F1
#
_entry.id   AF-A0A1F3YP56-F1
#
_cell.length_a   1.000
_cell.length_b   1.000
_cell.length_c   1.000
_cell.angle_alpha   90.00
_cell.angle_beta   90.00
_cell.angle_gamma   90.00
#
_symmetry.space_group_name_H-M   'P 1'
#
loop_
_entity.id
_entity.type
_entity.pdbx_description
1 polymer ?
#
loop_
_entity_poly.entity_id
_entity_poly.type
_entity_poly.pdbx_seq_one_letter_code
_entity_poly.pdbx_strand_id
1 'polypeptide(L)'
;MTGIGTVIPGLAGLSVRIPEQDWHFLLRRADFMADRSFGALHNAPISAQRVCKYLPNWSNLDWVRIPENIITRCESQALDLPYKVNVMTNFRSSLTHEGVVEAFLGFMAHSKI
;
A
#
# COMPACT_ATOMS: atom_id res chain seq x y z
N MET A 1 2.26 -13.28 -6.25
CA MET A 1 2.22 -11.92 -6.83
C MET A 1 3.26 -11.05 -6.12
N THR A 2 3.96 -10.18 -6.85
CA THR A 2 5.05 -9.34 -6.30
C THR A 2 4.99 -7.94 -6.89
N GLY A 3 5.11 -6.91 -6.05
CA GLY A 3 5.23 -5.52 -6.47
C GLY A 3 6.67 -5.05 -6.59
N ILE A 4 6.86 -3.80 -7.01
CA ILE A 4 8.15 -3.11 -7.03
C ILE A 4 8.04 -1.89 -6.12
N GLY A 5 8.96 -1.79 -5.15
CA GLY A 5 9.00 -0.70 -4.18
C GLY A 5 9.75 0.53 -4.67
N THR A 6 9.18 1.71 -4.49
CA THR A 6 9.83 3.01 -4.69
C THR A 6 9.74 3.80 -3.40
N VAL A 7 10.88 4.21 -2.87
CA VAL A 7 10.94 4.96 -1.62
C VAL A 7 10.60 6.42 -1.88
N ILE A 8 9.72 6.98 -1.06
CA ILE A 8 9.44 8.42 -1.06
C ILE A 8 10.66 9.17 -0.48
N PRO A 9 11.08 10.30 -1.07
CA PRO A 9 12.19 11.10 -0.57
C PRO A 9 12.17 11.30 0.96
N GLY A 10 13.34 11.23 1.59
CA GLY A 10 13.47 11.29 3.05
C GLY A 10 13.02 10.02 3.80
N LEU A 11 12.79 8.91 3.09
CA LEU A 11 12.29 7.64 3.67
C LEU A 11 10.92 7.80 4.34
N ALA A 12 10.12 8.76 3.85
CA ALA A 12 8.80 9.10 4.38
C ALA A 12 7.74 8.04 4.07
N GLY A 13 8.05 7.08 3.20
CA GLY A 13 7.14 6.02 2.78
C GLY A 13 7.73 5.10 1.72
N LEU A 14 6.99 4.03 1.43
CA LEU A 14 7.26 3.08 0.37
C LEU A 14 6.01 2.98 -0.52
N SER A 15 6.10 3.50 -1.75
CA SER A 15 5.10 3.25 -2.78
C SER A 15 5.40 1.91 -3.44
N VAL A 16 4.40 1.06 -3.61
CA VAL A 16 4.54 -0.27 -4.19
C VAL A 16 3.57 -0.41 -5.35
N ARG A 17 4.14 -0.55 -6.55
CA ARG A 17 3.38 -0.79 -7.78
C ARG A 17 3.33 -2.29 -8.07
N ILE A 18 2.15 -2.83 -8.32
CA ILE A 18 2.00 -4.21 -8.78
C ILE A 18 2.03 -4.23 -10.33
N PRO A 19 2.90 -5.02 -10.98
CA PRO A 19 2.92 -5.13 -12.44
C PRO A 19 1.56 -5.54 -13.00
N GLU A 20 1.19 -4.97 -14.15
CA GLU A 20 -0.06 -5.25 -14.88
C GLU A 20 -1.35 -4.89 -14.13
N GLN A 21 -1.23 -4.37 -12.92
CA GLN A 21 -2.36 -3.84 -12.16
C GLN A 21 -2.47 -2.33 -12.37
N ASP A 22 -3.69 -1.85 -12.35
CA ASP A 22 -4.03 -0.43 -12.44
C ASP A 22 -4.14 0.26 -11.07
N TRP A 23 -3.69 -0.43 -10.01
CA TRP A 23 -3.65 0.07 -8.64
C TRP A 23 -2.26 -0.09 -8.02
N HIS A 24 -2.05 0.63 -6.93
CA HIS A 24 -0.83 0.58 -6.13
C HIS A 24 -1.14 0.92 -4.68
N PHE A 25 -0.16 0.75 -3.79
CA PHE A 25 -0.31 1.14 -2.40
C PHE A 25 0.92 1.86 -1.88
N LEU A 26 0.71 2.65 -0.83
CA LEU A 26 1.72 3.42 -0.14
C LEU A 26 1.73 3.01 1.33
N LEU A 27 2.86 2.47 1.79
CA LEU A 27 3.12 2.16 3.18
C LEU A 27 3.90 3.30 3.84
N ARG A 28 3.45 3.76 5.01
CA ARG A 28 4.08 4.85 5.77
C ARG A 28 3.98 4.56 7.26
N ARG A 29 4.83 5.21 8.07
CA ARG A 29 4.54 5.31 9.50
C ARG A 29 3.32 6.21 9.71
N ALA A 30 2.49 5.86 10.69
CA ALA A 30 1.30 6.62 11.05
C ALA A 30 1.65 7.98 11.67
N ASP A 31 2.81 8.06 12.35
CA ASP A 31 3.34 9.28 12.97
C ASP A 31 4.10 10.21 12.00
N PHE A 32 4.08 9.91 10.70
CA PHE A 32 4.76 10.67 9.64
C PHE A 32 6.29 10.72 9.75
N MET A 33 6.88 9.94 10.65
CA MET A 33 8.33 9.83 10.76
C MET A 33 8.88 8.93 9.65
N ALA A 34 10.16 9.15 9.33
CA ALA A 34 10.89 8.29 8.41
C ALA A 34 11.08 6.88 8.99
N ASP A 35 11.09 5.88 8.11
CA ASP A 35 11.51 4.53 8.47
C ASP A 35 12.71 4.09 7.62
N ARG A 36 13.86 3.91 8.27
CA ARG A 36 15.10 3.54 7.59
C ARG A 36 15.02 2.17 6.90
N SER A 37 14.16 1.27 7.39
CA SER A 37 13.97 -0.05 6.78
C SER A 37 13.43 0.01 5.35
N PHE A 38 12.72 1.09 4.98
CA PHE A 38 12.24 1.28 3.61
C PHE A 38 13.36 1.48 2.61
N GLY A 39 14.53 2.00 3.02
CA GLY A 39 15.66 2.21 2.12
C GLY A 39 16.10 0.93 1.40
N ALA A 40 16.11 -0.20 2.10
CA ALA A 40 16.45 -1.50 1.53
C ALA A 40 15.38 -2.08 0.58
N LEU A 41 14.19 -1.45 0.53
CA LEU A 41 13.06 -1.87 -0.29
C LEU A 41 12.95 -1.07 -1.60
N HIS A 42 13.85 -0.09 -1.82
CA HIS A 42 13.87 0.67 -3.06
C HIS A 42 14.31 -0.18 -4.26
N ASN A 43 13.53 -0.15 -5.34
CA ASN A 43 13.67 -0.96 -6.55
C ASN A 43 13.74 -2.47 -6.29
N ALA A 44 13.26 -2.91 -5.11
CA ALA A 44 13.26 -4.30 -4.71
C ALA A 44 11.89 -4.95 -4.98
N PRO A 45 11.86 -6.28 -5.20
CA PRO A 45 10.61 -7.04 -5.21
C PRO A 45 9.95 -7.00 -3.83
N ILE A 46 8.66 -6.66 -3.80
CA ILE A 46 7.84 -6.56 -2.58
C ILE A 46 6.75 -7.63 -2.63
N SER A 47 6.90 -8.68 -1.82
CA SER A 47 5.88 -9.71 -1.64
C SER A 47 4.92 -9.36 -0.51
N ALA A 48 3.77 -10.02 -0.47
CA ALA A 48 2.82 -9.90 0.63
C ALA A 48 3.44 -10.26 1.99
N GLN A 49 4.31 -11.28 2.07
CA GLN A 49 5.02 -11.60 3.32
C GLN A 49 5.89 -10.43 3.82
N ARG A 50 6.52 -9.67 2.91
CA ARG A 50 7.32 -8.50 3.29
C ARG A 50 6.45 -7.37 3.82
N VAL A 51 5.30 -7.11 3.20
CA VAL A 51 4.35 -6.09 3.64
C VAL A 51 3.72 -6.46 4.99
N CYS A 52 3.43 -7.75 5.21
CA CYS A 52 2.85 -8.26 6.46
C CYS A 52 3.73 -7.99 7.70
N LYS A 53 5.05 -7.81 7.52
CA LYS A 53 5.95 -7.37 8.62
C LYS A 53 5.61 -5.97 9.16
N TYR A 54 4.98 -5.13 8.33
CA TYR A 54 4.56 -3.78 8.67
C TYR A 54 3.07 -3.70 8.96
N LEU A 55 2.27 -4.56 8.34
CA LEU A 55 0.81 -4.63 8.50
C LEU A 55 0.39 -6.03 8.98
N PRO A 56 0.74 -6.45 10.21
CA PRO A 56 0.45 -7.81 10.70
C PRO A 56 -1.04 -8.09 10.88
N ASN A 57 -1.87 -7.05 11.07
CA ASN A 57 -3.31 -7.16 11.28
C ASN A 57 -4.10 -6.85 10.00
N TRP A 58 -3.46 -6.92 8.82
CA TRP A 58 -4.02 -6.51 7.53
C TRP A 58 -5.43 -7.03 7.22
N SER A 59 -5.81 -8.20 7.74
CA SER A 59 -7.13 -8.81 7.48
C SER A 59 -8.28 -8.19 8.25
N ASN A 60 -7.99 -7.43 9.31
CA ASN A 60 -8.99 -6.85 10.22
C ASN A 60 -8.91 -5.32 10.27
N LEU A 61 -8.30 -4.70 9.26
CA LEU A 61 -8.13 -3.24 9.28
C LEU A 61 -9.44 -2.53 8.93
N ASP A 62 -9.67 -1.42 9.63
CA ASP A 62 -10.75 -0.49 9.30
C ASP A 62 -10.31 0.45 8.16
N TRP A 63 -11.07 0.43 7.07
CA TRP A 63 -10.78 1.22 5.88
C TRP A 63 -11.60 2.50 5.84
N VAL A 64 -10.92 3.61 5.55
CA VAL A 64 -11.53 4.94 5.38
C VAL A 64 -11.33 5.38 3.94
N ARG A 65 -12.42 5.73 3.26
CA ARG A 65 -12.38 6.32 1.92
C ARG A 65 -11.80 7.74 1.99
N ILE A 66 -10.87 8.05 1.11
CA ILE A 66 -10.31 9.39 0.95
C ILE A 66 -10.98 10.06 -0.26
N PRO A 67 -11.53 11.28 -0.12
CA PRO A 67 -12.10 11.99 -1.25
C PRO A 67 -11.09 12.14 -2.40
N GLU A 68 -11.56 11.91 -3.63
CA GLU A 68 -10.73 12.04 -4.82
C GLU A 68 -10.17 13.46 -4.96
N ASN A 69 -8.97 13.56 -5.53
CA ASN A 69 -8.31 14.84 -5.78
C ASN A 69 -7.47 14.77 -7.06
N ILE A 70 -6.77 15.87 -7.37
CA ILE A 70 -5.98 15.98 -8.61
C ILE A 70 -4.80 15.00 -8.69
N ILE A 71 -4.40 14.37 -7.58
CA ILE A 71 -3.22 13.50 -7.48
C ILE A 71 -3.63 12.03 -7.36
N THR A 72 -4.77 11.74 -6.72
CA THR A 72 -5.16 10.39 -6.30
C THR A 72 -6.60 10.10 -6.69
N ARG A 73 -6.86 8.84 -7.08
CA ARG A 73 -8.18 8.34 -7.48
C ARG A 73 -8.53 7.10 -6.67
N CYS A 74 -9.79 7.01 -6.25
CA CYS A 74 -10.31 5.89 -5.47
C CYS A 74 -9.40 5.51 -4.28
N GLU A 75 -8.80 6.49 -3.61
CA GLU A 75 -7.89 6.23 -2.49
C GLU A 75 -8.65 5.78 -1.25
N SER A 76 -8.17 4.73 -0.61
CA SER A 76 -8.65 4.23 0.68
C SER A 76 -7.47 4.02 1.61
N GLN A 77 -7.62 4.30 2.90
CA GLN A 77 -6.54 4.16 3.87
C GLN A 77 -6.95 3.31 5.08
N ALA A 78 -5.96 2.70 5.71
CA ALA A 78 -6.11 1.95 6.94
C ALA A 78 -4.89 2.12 7.86
N LEU A 79 -5.10 1.97 9.17
CA LEU A 79 -4.06 2.06 10.20
C LEU A 79 -3.79 0.68 10.80
N ASP A 80 -2.51 0.32 10.88
CA ASP A 80 -2.03 -0.87 11.59
C ASP A 80 -0.78 -0.46 12.38
N LEU A 81 -1.01 0.17 13.54
CA LEU A 81 0.02 0.89 14.27
C LEU A 81 1.28 0.02 14.47
N PRO A 82 2.48 0.58 14.21
CA PRO A 82 2.78 1.99 13.99
C PRO A 82 2.66 2.46 12.53
N TYR A 83 2.15 1.62 11.62
CA TYR A 83 2.09 1.91 10.19
C TYR A 83 0.68 2.28 9.73
N LYS A 84 0.63 2.80 8.52
CA LYS A 84 -0.58 3.01 7.75
C LYS A 84 -0.35 2.63 6.30
N VAL A 85 -1.42 2.24 5.65
CA VAL A 85 -1.44 1.94 4.23
C VAL A 85 -2.49 2.79 3.53
N ASN A 86 -2.13 3.31 2.37
CA ASN A 86 -3.07 3.91 1.43
C ASN A 86 -3.06 3.04 0.19
N VAL A 87 -4.22 2.62 -0.29
CA VAL A 87 -4.38 1.90 -1.55
C VAL A 87 -5.13 2.82 -2.50
N MET A 88 -4.72 2.87 -3.76
CA MET A 88 -5.32 3.79 -4.73
C MET A 88 -5.11 3.31 -6.15
N THR A 89 -5.98 3.80 -7.03
CA THR A 89 -5.96 3.43 -8.44
C THR A 89 -5.22 4.49 -9.25
N ASN A 90 -4.83 4.13 -10.47
CA ASN A 90 -4.45 5.12 -11.47
C ASN A 90 -5.71 5.73 -12.10
N PHE A 91 -5.55 6.88 -12.78
CA PHE A 91 -6.68 7.61 -13.37
C PHE A 91 -7.42 6.87 -14.51
N ARG A 92 -6.91 5.76 -15.02
CA ARG A 92 -7.56 4.97 -16.08
C ARG A 92 -8.30 3.74 -15.55
N SER A 93 -8.13 3.42 -14.28
CA SER A 93 -8.75 2.29 -13.63
C SER A 93 -10.28 2.41 -13.60
N SER A 94 -10.95 1.27 -13.67
CA SER A 94 -12.39 1.13 -13.42
C SER A 94 -12.72 0.70 -11.99
N LEU A 95 -11.71 0.44 -11.14
CA LEU A 95 -11.92 0.02 -9.76
C LEU A 95 -12.51 1.16 -8.93
N THR A 96 -13.42 0.81 -8.02
CA THR A 96 -13.94 1.69 -6.98
C THR A 96 -13.02 1.70 -5.75
N HIS A 97 -13.37 2.50 -4.74
CA HIS A 97 -12.73 2.45 -3.42
C HIS A 97 -12.74 1.04 -2.81
N GLU A 98 -13.85 0.31 -2.90
CA GLU A 98 -13.98 -1.07 -2.41
C GLU A 98 -13.13 -2.00 -3.26
N GLY A 99 -13.21 -1.86 -4.59
CA GLY A 99 -12.48 -2.73 -5.51
C GLY A 99 -10.97 -2.66 -5.32
N VAL A 100 -10.41 -1.47 -5.05
CA VAL A 100 -8.97 -1.35 -4.78
C VAL A 100 -8.58 -1.93 -3.41
N VAL A 101 -9.44 -1.84 -2.41
CA VAL A 101 -9.23 -2.48 -1.10
C VAL A 101 -9.26 -3.99 -1.25
N GLU A 102 -10.26 -4.54 -1.94
CA GLU A 102 -10.36 -5.97 -2.22
C GLU A 102 -9.15 -6.49 -3.01
N ALA A 103 -8.69 -5.74 -4.02
CA ALA A 103 -7.49 -6.09 -4.78
C ALA A 103 -6.24 -6.13 -3.89
N PHE A 104 -6.08 -5.16 -2.99
CA PHE A 104 -4.99 -5.16 -2.01
C PHE A 104 -5.09 -6.33 -1.03
N LEU A 105 -6.28 -6.62 -0.51
CA LEU A 105 -6.48 -7.77 0.38
C LEU A 105 -6.21 -9.10 -0.34
N GLY A 106 -6.55 -9.21 -1.62
CA GLY A 106 -6.20 -10.34 -2.49
C GLY A 106 -4.69 -10.51 -2.65
N PHE A 107 -3.96 -9.40 -2.81
CA PHE A 107 -2.50 -9.43 -2.75
C PHE A 107 -2.00 -9.91 -1.38
N MET A 108 -2.50 -9.34 -0.28
CA MET A 108 -2.07 -9.66 1.09
C MET A 108 -2.39 -11.10 1.51
N ALA A 109 -3.42 -11.74 0.95
CA ALA A 109 -3.74 -13.14 1.19
C ALA A 109 -2.58 -14.10 0.88
N HIS A 110 -1.68 -13.73 -0.03
CA HIS A 110 -0.47 -14.49 -0.35
C HIS A 110 0.60 -14.44 0.76
N SER A 111 0.37 -13.72 1.85
CA SER A 111 1.26 -13.69 3.02
C SER A 111 1.13 -14.93 3.92
N LYS A 112 0.03 -15.69 3.78
CA LYS A 112 -0.29 -16.88 4.61
C LYS A 112 0.32 -18.19 4.09
N ILE A 113 1.17 -18.11 3.06
CA ILE A 113 1.84 -19.24 2.40
C ILE A 113 3.31 -19.26 2.82
#